data_AF-A0A8H7RJL4-F1
#
_entry.id   AF-A0A8H7RJL4-F1
#
_cell.length_a   1.000
_cell.length_b   1.000
_cell.length_c   1.000
_cell.angle_alpha   90.00
_cell.angle_beta   90.00
_cell.angle_gamma   90.00
#
_symmetry.space_group_name_H-M   'P 1'
#
loop_
_entity.id
_entity.type
_entity.pdbx_description
1 polymer ?
#
loop_
_entity_poly.entity_id
_entity_poly.type
_entity_poly.pdbx_seq_one_letter_code
_entity_poly.pdbx_strand_id
1 'polypeptide(L)'
;MKNTEILSAGSKVYAKKRKAKKETVESVDFDDASRTEFLTGFHKRKVERKNKTREKYALLAKEEKLRNRKEAREQRQRLADKNVQEMAAMLRTSLGGNIEDSDKFESEEEDDEEKEEKKKEPKVQEFKTKSTLTTVTVIEDLDLENE
;
A
#
# COMPACT_ATOMS: atom_id res chain seq x y z
N MET A 1 35.62 8.93 -9.17
CA MET A 1 34.96 9.73 -8.10
C MET A 1 34.48 11.03 -8.71
N LYS A 2 33.26 11.49 -8.41
CA LYS A 2 32.78 12.78 -8.93
C LYS A 2 33.31 13.91 -8.06
N ASN A 3 33.94 14.91 -8.66
CA ASN A 3 34.52 16.05 -7.93
C ASN A 3 33.47 16.85 -7.12
N THR A 4 32.23 16.88 -7.60
CA THR A 4 31.10 17.51 -6.89
C THR A 4 30.80 16.84 -5.55
N GLU A 5 31.01 15.53 -5.44
CA GLU A 5 30.81 14.78 -4.20
C GLU A 5 31.91 15.06 -3.19
N ILE A 6 33.17 15.18 -3.66
CA ILE A 6 34.33 15.51 -2.82
C ILE A 6 34.18 16.92 -2.24
N LEU A 7 33.82 17.89 -3.09
CA LEU A 7 33.65 19.29 -2.69
C LEU A 7 32.39 19.52 -1.82
N SER A 8 31.33 18.70 -1.98
CA SER A 8 30.10 18.78 -1.16
C SER A 8 30.11 17.87 0.08
N ALA A 9 31.12 17.01 0.26
CA ALA A 9 31.18 16.09 1.40
C ALA A 9 31.17 16.84 2.74
N GLY A 10 31.94 17.94 2.84
CA GLY A 10 32.01 18.76 4.05
C GLY A 10 30.65 19.36 4.42
N SER A 11 29.94 19.96 3.47
CA SER A 11 28.63 20.59 3.72
C SER A 11 27.58 19.57 4.16
N LYS A 12 27.60 18.35 3.59
CA LYS A 12 26.76 17.23 4.01
C LYS A 12 27.04 16.82 5.47
N VAL A 13 28.31 16.74 5.86
CA VAL A 13 28.71 16.43 7.25
C VAL A 13 28.23 17.52 8.21
N TYR A 14 28.42 18.80 7.89
CA TYR A 14 27.94 19.91 8.73
C TYR A 14 26.41 19.99 8.81
N ALA A 15 25.71 19.67 7.71
CA ALA A 15 24.26 19.55 7.72
C ALA A 15 23.79 18.42 8.66
N LYS A 16 24.44 17.24 8.61
CA LYS A 16 24.17 16.13 9.54
C LYS A 16 24.43 16.54 11.00
N LYS A 17 25.55 17.20 11.28
CA LYS A 17 25.88 17.69 12.63
C LYS A 17 24.86 18.70 13.15
N ARG A 18 24.38 19.62 12.31
CA ARG A 18 23.33 20.58 12.69
C ARG A 18 21.99 19.89 12.96
N LYS A 19 21.61 18.89 12.15
CA LYS A 19 20.40 18.09 12.40
C LYS A 19 20.50 17.31 13.71
N ALA A 20 21.61 16.62 13.93
CA ALA A 20 21.85 15.90 15.18
C ALA A 20 21.73 16.81 16.41
N LYS A 21 22.31 18.02 16.37
CA LYS A 21 22.16 19.01 17.45
C LYS A 21 20.71 19.46 17.70
N LYS A 22 19.90 19.59 16.64
CA LYS A 22 18.48 19.95 16.76
C LYS A 22 17.62 18.80 17.28
N GLU A 23 17.96 17.56 16.94
CA GLU A 23 17.29 16.35 17.42
C GLU A 23 17.73 15.96 18.83
N THR A 24 18.80 16.56 19.35
CA THR A 24 19.25 16.35 20.72
C THR A 24 18.25 17.03 21.64
N VAL A 25 17.63 16.25 22.52
CA VAL A 25 16.67 16.77 23.51
C VAL A 25 17.42 17.70 24.49
N GLU A 26 16.93 18.93 24.70
CA GLU A 26 17.60 19.95 25.53
C GLU A 26 17.55 19.62 27.03
N SER A 27 16.46 19.02 27.51
CA SER A 27 16.28 18.57 28.90
C SER A 27 15.54 17.24 28.96
N VAL A 28 15.85 16.43 29.96
CA VAL A 28 15.12 15.18 30.26
C VAL A 28 14.45 15.34 31.60
N ASP A 29 13.13 15.50 31.59
CA ASP A 29 12.34 15.54 32.82
C ASP A 29 12.14 14.12 33.33
N PHE A 30 12.51 13.90 34.59
CA PHE A 30 12.43 12.58 35.21
C PHE A 30 11.16 12.48 36.05
N ASP A 31 10.15 11.84 35.48
CA ASP A 31 8.91 11.53 36.20
C ASP A 31 9.02 10.16 36.88
N ASP A 32 9.03 10.16 38.21
CA ASP A 32 9.11 8.95 39.02
C ASP A 32 7.90 8.01 38.78
N ALA A 33 6.71 8.55 38.48
CA ALA A 33 5.54 7.72 38.16
C ALA A 33 5.79 6.92 36.88
N SER A 34 6.18 7.58 35.78
CA SER A 34 6.57 6.91 34.53
C SER A 34 7.69 5.88 34.73
N ARG A 35 8.66 6.16 35.61
CA ARG A 35 9.74 5.23 35.93
C ARG A 35 9.21 3.98 36.63
N THR A 36 8.33 4.11 37.61
CA THR A 36 7.78 2.95 38.33
C THR A 36 6.97 2.07 37.39
N GLU A 37 6.18 2.65 36.49
CA GLU A 37 5.47 1.92 35.44
C GLU A 37 6.43 1.23 34.47
N PHE A 38 7.52 1.90 34.10
CA PHE A 38 8.56 1.28 33.29
C PHE A 38 9.27 0.15 34.05
N LEU A 39 9.56 0.27 35.33
CA LEU A 39 10.23 -0.81 36.06
C LEU A 39 9.32 -2.00 36.33
N THR A 40 8.01 -1.82 36.46
CA THR A 40 7.08 -2.92 36.78
C THR A 40 6.36 -3.48 35.55
N GLY A 41 6.15 -2.67 34.52
CA GLY A 41 5.37 -2.97 33.31
C GLY A 41 6.10 -3.79 32.23
N PHE A 42 7.01 -4.71 32.58
CA PHE A 42 7.79 -5.47 31.59
C PHE A 42 6.92 -6.25 30.60
N HIS A 43 5.82 -6.83 31.07
CA HIS A 43 4.88 -7.55 30.21
C HIS A 43 4.23 -6.60 29.20
N LYS A 44 3.74 -5.43 29.65
CA LYS A 44 3.17 -4.38 28.78
C LYS A 44 4.15 -4.00 27.67
N ARG A 45 5.41 -3.68 28.02
CA ARG A 45 6.45 -3.37 27.01
C ARG A 45 6.78 -4.51 26.09
N LYS A 46 6.76 -5.76 26.58
CA LYS A 46 7.00 -6.93 25.73
C LYS A 46 5.87 -7.10 24.71
N VAL A 47 4.62 -6.90 25.12
CA VAL A 47 3.45 -6.91 24.23
C VAL A 47 3.50 -5.75 23.25
N GLU A 48 3.74 -4.53 23.71
CA GLU A 48 3.88 -3.34 22.86
C GLU A 48 4.98 -3.51 21.81
N ARG A 49 6.14 -4.06 22.17
CA ARG A 49 7.21 -4.36 21.19
C ARG A 49 6.73 -5.33 20.12
N LYS A 50 6.06 -6.41 20.51
CA LYS A 50 5.49 -7.37 19.55
C LYS A 50 4.45 -6.69 18.65
N ASN A 51 3.57 -5.86 19.20
CA ASN A 51 2.55 -5.15 18.44
C ASN A 51 3.19 -4.15 17.46
N LYS A 52 4.12 -3.32 17.91
CA LYS A 52 4.87 -2.39 17.05
C LYS A 52 5.61 -3.11 15.92
N THR A 53 6.19 -4.28 16.18
CA THR A 53 6.80 -5.07 15.10
C THR A 53 5.75 -5.55 14.10
N ARG A 54 4.61 -6.07 14.55
CA ARG A 54 3.51 -6.50 13.67
C ARG A 54 2.95 -5.34 12.86
N GLU A 55 2.71 -4.20 13.47
CA GLU A 55 2.24 -2.98 12.82
C GLU A 55 3.23 -2.52 11.75
N LYS A 56 4.54 -2.50 12.05
CA LYS A 56 5.57 -2.13 11.08
C LYS A 56 5.58 -3.08 9.87
N TYR A 57 5.50 -4.40 10.10
CA TYR A 57 5.42 -5.37 9.01
C TYR A 57 4.13 -5.22 8.19
N ALA A 58 2.99 -4.96 8.84
CA ALA A 58 1.72 -4.72 8.16
C ALA A 58 1.77 -3.46 7.28
N LEU A 59 2.39 -2.38 7.75
CA LEU A 59 2.60 -1.16 6.97
C LEU A 59 3.49 -1.42 5.75
N LEU A 60 4.62 -2.11 5.93
CA LEU A 60 5.51 -2.48 4.83
C LEU A 60 4.80 -3.35 3.79
N ALA A 61 4.05 -4.37 4.23
CA ALA A 61 3.28 -5.23 3.33
C ALA A 61 2.21 -4.45 2.55
N LYS A 62 1.55 -3.46 3.19
CA LYS A 62 0.59 -2.58 2.51
C LYS A 62 1.26 -1.69 1.46
N GLU A 63 2.42 -1.11 1.79
CA GLU A 63 3.22 -0.31 0.87
C GLU A 63 3.69 -1.15 -0.33
N GLU A 64 4.19 -2.36 -0.10
CA GLU A 64 4.59 -3.29 -1.16
C GLU A 64 3.41 -3.68 -2.05
N LYS A 65 2.25 -4.01 -1.47
CA LYS A 65 1.03 -4.30 -2.25
C LYS A 65 0.61 -3.12 -3.12
N LEU A 66 0.67 -1.90 -2.58
CA LEU A 66 0.33 -0.70 -3.33
C LEU A 66 1.32 -0.44 -4.47
N ARG A 67 2.63 -0.62 -4.22
CA ARG A 67 3.66 -0.52 -5.24
C ARG A 67 3.47 -1.55 -6.35
N ASN A 68 3.24 -2.81 -6.00
CA ASN A 68 3.01 -3.88 -6.97
C ASN A 68 1.75 -3.59 -7.81
N ARG A 69 0.68 -3.07 -7.20
CA ARG A 69 -0.53 -2.67 -7.93
C ARG A 69 -0.25 -1.52 -8.91
N LYS A 70 0.53 -0.52 -8.48
CA LYS A 70 0.93 0.59 -9.36
C LYS A 70 1.77 0.11 -10.53
N GLU A 71 2.76 -0.74 -10.26
CA GLU A 71 3.64 -1.32 -11.28
C GLU A 71 2.84 -2.19 -12.27
N ALA A 72 1.89 -2.98 -11.80
CA ALA A 72 1.01 -3.77 -12.66
C ALA A 72 0.11 -2.89 -13.55
N ARG A 73 -0.45 -1.81 -13.01
CA ARG A 73 -1.24 -0.83 -13.79
C ARG A 73 -0.39 -0.16 -14.87
N GLU A 74 0.80 0.31 -14.51
CA GLU A 74 1.74 0.93 -15.45
C GLU A 74 2.20 -0.05 -16.55
N GLN A 75 2.44 -1.32 -16.20
CA GLN A 75 2.76 -2.35 -17.19
C GLN A 75 1.59 -2.61 -18.15
N ARG A 76 0.35 -2.69 -17.65
CA ARG A 76 -0.84 -2.85 -18.49
C ARG A 76 -1.03 -1.67 -19.44
N GLN A 77 -0.87 -0.44 -18.95
CA GLN A 77 -0.96 0.76 -19.77
C GLN A 77 0.11 0.77 -20.87
N ARG A 78 1.37 0.48 -20.52
CA ARG A 78 2.46 0.38 -21.51
C ARG A 78 2.21 -0.69 -22.57
N LEU A 79 1.62 -1.84 -22.21
CA LEU A 79 1.27 -2.88 -23.17
C LEU A 79 0.11 -2.44 -24.07
N ALA A 80 -0.90 -1.78 -23.52
CA ALA A 80 -1.99 -1.20 -24.30
C ALA A 80 -1.47 -0.16 -25.31
N ASP A 81 -0.63 0.77 -24.86
CA ASP A 81 -0.02 1.81 -25.72
C ASP A 81 0.79 1.17 -26.87
N LYS A 82 1.59 0.15 -26.57
CA LYS A 82 2.34 -0.60 -27.59
C LYS A 82 1.41 -1.29 -28.59
N ASN A 83 0.37 -1.98 -28.12
CA ASN A 83 -0.58 -2.66 -28.99
C ASN A 83 -1.32 -1.66 -29.89
N VAL A 84 -1.72 -0.49 -29.38
CA VAL A 84 -2.34 0.58 -30.16
C VAL A 84 -1.37 1.12 -31.21
N GLN A 85 -0.11 1.37 -30.85
CA GLN A 85 0.92 1.80 -31.78
C GLN A 85 1.19 0.76 -32.89
N GLU A 86 1.28 -0.53 -32.53
CA GLU A 86 1.46 -1.62 -33.48
C GLU A 86 0.27 -1.76 -34.43
N MET A 87 -0.96 -1.68 -33.92
CA MET A 87 -2.18 -1.72 -34.73
C MET A 87 -2.26 -0.50 -35.67
N ALA A 88 -1.95 0.70 -35.17
CA ALA A 88 -1.91 1.91 -35.99
C ALA A 88 -0.85 1.81 -37.09
N ALA A 89 0.33 1.28 -36.79
CA ALA A 89 1.39 1.04 -37.77
C ALA A 89 0.98 0.02 -38.84
N MET A 90 0.31 -1.07 -38.45
CA MET A 90 -0.21 -2.09 -39.37
C MET A 90 -1.30 -1.50 -40.29
N LEU A 91 -2.25 -0.75 -39.73
CA LEU A 91 -3.30 -0.06 -40.50
C LEU A 91 -2.69 0.94 -41.49
N ARG A 92 -1.72 1.76 -41.05
CA ARG A 92 -1.02 2.73 -41.92
C ARG A 92 -0.30 2.05 -43.08
N THR A 93 0.32 0.90 -42.83
CA THR A 93 1.02 0.11 -43.85
C THR A 93 0.05 -0.55 -44.83
N SER A 94 -1.10 -1.04 -44.33
CA SER A 94 -2.12 -1.71 -45.15
C SER A 94 -2.96 -0.75 -46.00
N LEU A 95 -3.23 0.46 -45.52
CA LEU A 95 -4.14 1.42 -46.17
C LEU A 95 -3.42 2.45 -47.07
N GLY A 96 -2.12 2.29 -47.31
CA GLY A 96 -1.41 3.09 -48.32
C GLY A 96 -1.31 4.59 -48.01
N GLY A 97 -1.10 4.94 -46.74
CA GLY A 97 -0.57 6.25 -46.30
C GLY A 97 -1.35 7.50 -46.73
N ASN A 98 -2.38 7.88 -45.96
CA ASN A 98 -2.77 9.28 -45.71
C ASN A 98 -3.97 9.33 -44.74
N ILE A 99 -3.72 9.17 -43.45
CA ILE A 99 -4.61 9.66 -42.40
C ILE A 99 -3.76 10.58 -41.54
N GLU A 100 -4.00 11.87 -41.70
CA GLU A 100 -3.43 12.97 -40.95
C GLU A 100 -3.91 12.88 -39.50
N ASP A 101 -2.98 13.12 -38.56
CA ASP A 101 -3.19 13.14 -37.11
C ASP A 101 -4.40 14.01 -36.71
N SER A 102 -5.54 13.37 -36.51
CA SER A 102 -6.60 13.85 -35.62
C SER A 102 -7.01 12.66 -34.78
N ASP A 103 -6.38 12.52 -33.62
CA ASP A 103 -7.15 12.60 -32.38
C ASP A 103 -6.18 12.48 -31.21
N LYS A 104 -6.04 13.62 -30.53
CA LYS A 104 -5.57 13.69 -29.16
C LYS A 104 -6.58 12.91 -28.32
N PHE A 105 -6.38 11.60 -28.21
CA PHE A 105 -7.09 10.76 -27.25
C PHE A 105 -6.57 11.15 -25.87
N GLU A 106 -7.21 12.16 -25.29
CA GLU A 106 -7.04 12.53 -23.90
C GLU A 106 -7.48 11.31 -23.10
N SER A 107 -6.49 10.58 -22.60
CA SER A 107 -6.69 9.55 -21.59
C SER A 107 -7.23 10.26 -20.35
N GLU A 108 -8.53 10.45 -20.27
CA GLU A 108 -9.22 10.69 -19.02
C GLU A 108 -8.86 9.50 -18.12
N GLU A 109 -8.04 9.78 -17.10
CA GLU A 109 -7.90 8.88 -15.97
C GLU A 109 -9.30 8.78 -15.34
N GLU A 110 -10.09 7.80 -15.79
CA GLU A 110 -11.24 7.32 -15.06
C GLU A 110 -10.70 6.85 -13.71
N ASP A 111 -10.98 7.69 -12.70
CA ASP A 111 -10.90 7.35 -11.30
C ASP A 111 -11.65 6.04 -11.14
N ASP A 112 -10.88 4.98 -10.88
CA ASP A 112 -11.32 3.61 -10.67
C ASP A 112 -12.08 3.61 -9.33
N GLU A 113 -13.28 4.20 -9.36
CA GLU A 113 -14.28 4.13 -8.29
C GLU A 113 -14.47 2.65 -8.02
N GLU A 114 -14.04 2.26 -6.82
CA GLU A 114 -14.17 0.94 -6.27
C GLU A 114 -15.57 0.41 -6.61
N LYS A 115 -15.64 -0.55 -7.55
CA LYS A 115 -16.80 -1.42 -7.65
C LYS A 115 -16.89 -2.11 -6.30
N GLU A 116 -17.72 -1.56 -5.42
CA GLU A 116 -18.18 -2.24 -4.23
C GLU A 116 -18.79 -3.56 -4.70
N GLU A 117 -18.01 -4.63 -4.59
CA GLU A 117 -18.55 -5.98 -4.49
C GLU A 117 -19.54 -5.93 -3.34
N LYS A 118 -20.82 -5.83 -3.69
CA LYS A 118 -21.92 -5.99 -2.75
C LYS A 118 -21.77 -7.37 -2.15
N LYS A 119 -21.05 -7.47 -1.03
CA LYS A 119 -21.03 -8.65 -0.17
C LYS A 119 -22.47 -8.92 0.18
N LYS A 120 -23.05 -9.96 -0.43
CA LYS A 120 -24.41 -10.37 -0.11
C LYS A 120 -24.44 -10.67 1.38
N GLU A 121 -25.36 -10.04 2.11
CA GLU A 121 -25.49 -10.29 3.54
C GLU A 121 -25.75 -11.78 3.79
N PRO A 122 -25.07 -12.41 4.77
CA PRO A 122 -25.22 -13.83 5.02
C PRO A 122 -26.66 -14.14 5.43
N LYS A 123 -27.28 -15.12 4.75
CA LYS A 123 -28.66 -15.51 5.02
C LYS A 123 -28.70 -16.33 6.32
N VAL A 124 -29.22 -15.73 7.39
CA VAL A 124 -29.37 -16.38 8.70
C VAL A 124 -30.73 -17.10 8.77
N GLN A 125 -30.71 -18.39 9.08
CA GLN A 125 -31.93 -19.16 9.36
C GLN A 125 -31.92 -19.67 10.81
N GLU A 126 -33.03 -19.47 11.51
CA GLU A 126 -33.20 -19.93 12.89
C GLU A 126 -34.09 -21.17 12.94
N PHE A 127 -33.59 -22.24 13.54
CA PHE A 127 -34.33 -23.46 13.80
C PHE A 127 -34.56 -23.60 15.31
N LYS A 128 -35.84 -23.67 15.71
CA LYS A 128 -36.25 -23.79 17.12
C LYS A 128 -36.79 -25.20 17.37
N THR A 129 -36.16 -25.93 18.27
CA THR A 129 -36.72 -27.15 18.85
C THR A 129 -37.25 -26.85 20.25
N LYS A 130 -37.93 -27.82 20.89
CA LYS A 130 -38.48 -27.64 22.24
C LYS A 130 -37.41 -27.39 23.31
N SER A 131 -36.14 -27.74 23.04
CA SER A 131 -35.04 -27.63 24.02
C SER A 131 -33.86 -26.77 23.55
N THR A 132 -33.70 -26.50 22.25
CA THR A 132 -32.55 -25.74 21.74
C THR A 132 -32.92 -24.81 20.58
N LEU A 133 -32.19 -23.69 20.51
CA LEU A 133 -32.23 -22.74 19.41
C LEU A 133 -30.93 -22.86 18.62
N THR A 134 -31.02 -23.23 17.34
CA THR A 134 -29.88 -23.44 16.45
C THR A 134 -29.94 -22.42 15.32
N THR A 135 -28.89 -21.63 15.17
CA THR A 135 -28.76 -20.62 14.11
C THR A 135 -27.77 -21.10 13.06
N VAL A 136 -28.18 -21.15 11.79
CA VAL A 136 -27.33 -21.55 10.65
C VAL A 136 -27.11 -20.35 9.74
N THR A 137 -25.85 -20.00 9.50
CA THR A 137 -25.41 -18.92 8.60
C THR A 137 -24.79 -19.53 7.34
N VAL A 138 -25.39 -19.27 6.18
CA VAL A 138 -24.85 -19.70 4.87
C VAL A 138 -24.08 -18.54 4.24
N ILE A 139 -22.82 -18.76 3.89
CA ILE A 139 -21.93 -17.81 3.19
C ILE A 139 -21.64 -18.43 1.82
N GLU A 140 -22.11 -17.79 0.74
CA GLU A 140 -22.01 -18.32 -0.63
C GLU A 140 -20.58 -18.21 -1.21
N ASP A 141 -19.75 -17.30 -0.69
CA ASP A 141 -18.45 -16.95 -1.27
C ASP A 141 -17.25 -17.55 -0.48
N LEU A 142 -17.43 -18.74 0.10
CA LEU A 142 -16.38 -19.39 0.88
C LEU A 142 -15.45 -20.22 -0.04
N ASP A 143 -14.42 -19.58 -0.60
CA ASP A 143 -13.38 -20.25 -1.40
C ASP A 143 -12.51 -21.16 -0.52
N LEU A 144 -12.74 -22.47 -0.57
CA LEU A 144 -12.01 -23.52 0.16
C LEU A 144 -10.72 -23.99 -0.54
N GLU A 145 -10.35 -23.40 -1.68
CA GLU A 145 -9.23 -23.88 -2.52
C GLU A 145 -7.85 -23.32 -2.11
N ASN A 146 -7.75 -22.63 -0.98
CA ASN A 146 -6.48 -22.13 -0.45
C ASN A 146 -6.18 -22.71 0.94
N GLU A 147 -5.92 -24.01 1.01
CA GLU A 147 -5.17 -24.66 2.10
C GLU A 147 -4.01 -25.49 1.54
#